data_AF-M9RS17-F1
#
_entry.id   AF-M9RS17-F1
#
_cell.length_a   1.000
_cell.length_b   1.000
_cell.length_c   1.000
_cell.angle_alpha   90.00
_cell.angle_beta   90.00
_cell.angle_gamma   90.00
#
_symmetry.space_group_name_H-M   'P 1'
#
loop_
_entity.id
_entity.type
_entity.pdbx_description
1 polymer ?
#
loop_
_entity_poly.entity_id
_entity_poly.type
_entity_poly.pdbx_seq_one_letter_code
_entity_poly.pdbx_strand_id
1 'polypeptide(L)'
;MTRSFRLTRKAEDSLVDIARWTIEQFGARQADLYETELVARCEALARGDAVSRSCAILVDDEMELRYVRAGEHFVVFLERSAEVLVVDILHSRSDLPRHIAALGALKNDGSN
;
A
#
# COMPACT_ATOMS: atom_id res chain seq x y z
N MET A 1 9.96 -15.97 13.20
CA MET A 1 9.07 -14.88 13.62
C MET A 1 8.31 -14.41 12.39
N THR A 2 7.04 -14.75 12.25
CA THR A 2 6.20 -14.23 11.17
C THR A 2 5.82 -12.81 11.55
N ARG A 3 6.21 -11.80 10.76
CA ARG A 3 5.73 -10.43 11.01
C ARG A 3 4.26 -10.37 10.63
N SER A 4 3.47 -9.57 11.33
CA SER A 4 2.11 -9.23 10.92
C SER A 4 2.12 -8.04 9.97
N PHE A 5 1.05 -7.83 9.21
CA PHE A 5 0.80 -6.53 8.59
C PHE A 5 -0.36 -5.82 9.28
N ARG A 6 -0.35 -4.50 9.25
CA ARG A 6 -1.47 -3.65 9.64
C ARG A 6 -1.78 -2.66 8.53
N LEU A 7 -3.04 -2.27 8.43
CA LEU A 7 -3.48 -1.20 7.55
C LEU A 7 -3.60 0.09 8.36
N THR A 8 -3.15 1.20 7.79
CA THR A 8 -3.57 2.51 8.29
C THR A 8 -4.99 2.80 7.85
N ARG A 9 -5.66 3.75 8.50
CA ARG A 9 -7.01 4.19 8.09
C ARG A 9 -7.07 4.61 6.62
N LYS A 10 -6.02 5.28 6.13
CA LYS A 10 -5.92 5.69 4.73
C LYS A 10 -5.86 4.49 3.78
N ALA A 11 -5.14 3.43 4.16
CA ALA A 11 -5.10 2.19 3.39
C ALA A 11 -6.46 1.48 3.41
N GLU A 12 -7.17 1.47 4.53
CA GLU A 12 -8.53 0.93 4.64
C GLU A 12 -9.52 1.69 3.74
N ASP A 13 -9.50 3.03 3.78
CA ASP A 13 -10.34 3.87 2.93
C ASP A 13 -10.06 3.59 1.44
N SER A 14 -8.79 3.49 1.04
CA SER A 14 -8.41 3.17 -0.33
C SER A 14 -8.85 1.76 -0.76
N LEU A 15 -8.78 0.77 0.13
CA LEU A 15 -9.34 -0.56 -0.14
C LEU A 15 -10.84 -0.52 -0.38
N VAL A 16 -11.57 0.23 0.44
CA VAL A 16 -13.02 0.40 0.29
C VAL A 16 -13.35 1.05 -1.05
N ASP A 17 -12.62 2.08 -1.47
CA ASP A 17 -12.84 2.75 -2.75
C ASP A 17 -12.51 1.84 -3.94
N ILE A 18 -11.41 1.06 -3.86
CA ILE A 18 -11.07 0.06 -4.88
C ILE A 18 -12.16 -1.01 -4.96
N ALA A 19 -12.64 -1.51 -3.83
CA ALA A 19 -13.70 -2.52 -3.78
C ALA A 19 -15.00 -1.98 -4.39
N ARG A 20 -15.44 -0.77 -4.01
CA ARG A 20 -16.63 -0.12 -4.58
C ARG A 20 -16.55 0.00 -6.09
N TRP A 21 -15.44 0.55 -6.60
CA TRP A 21 -15.25 0.70 -8.04
C TRP A 21 -15.24 -0.67 -8.74
N THR A 22 -14.58 -1.68 -8.14
CA THR A 22 -14.53 -3.03 -8.70
C THR A 22 -15.91 -3.67 -8.76
N ILE A 23 -16.73 -3.49 -7.73
CA ILE A 23 -18.13 -3.95 -7.70
C ILE A 23 -18.95 -3.25 -8.79
N GLU A 24 -18.81 -1.94 -8.92
CA GLU A 24 -19.56 -1.14 -9.90
C GLU A 24 -19.20 -1.53 -11.35
N GLN A 25 -17.92 -1.80 -11.63
CA GLN A 25 -17.46 -2.10 -12.99
C GLN A 25 -17.58 -3.59 -13.36
N PHE A 26 -17.33 -4.49 -12.41
CA PHE A 26 -17.14 -5.92 -12.69
C PHE A 26 -18.01 -6.86 -11.83
N GLY A 27 -18.70 -6.33 -10.82
CA GLY A 27 -19.57 -7.08 -9.91
C GLY A 27 -18.85 -7.66 -8.69
N ALA A 28 -19.65 -8.05 -7.70
CA ALA A 28 -19.17 -8.48 -6.37
C ALA A 28 -18.19 -9.65 -6.41
N ARG A 29 -18.43 -10.65 -7.25
CA ARG A 29 -17.53 -11.82 -7.35
C ARG A 29 -16.11 -11.42 -7.76
N GLN A 30 -15.97 -10.42 -8.62
CA GLN A 30 -14.66 -9.95 -9.05
C GLN A 30 -13.98 -9.16 -7.94
N ALA A 31 -14.75 -8.40 -7.14
CA ALA A 31 -14.24 -7.68 -5.99
C ALA A 31 -13.70 -8.62 -4.90
N ASP A 32 -14.39 -9.73 -4.60
CA ASP A 32 -13.94 -10.71 -3.61
C ASP A 32 -12.60 -11.37 -4.01
N LEU A 33 -12.47 -11.74 -5.28
CA LEU A 33 -11.22 -12.30 -5.82
C LEU A 33 -10.09 -11.28 -5.74
N TYR A 34 -10.39 -10.03 -6.10
CA TYR A 34 -9.44 -8.94 -6.08
C TYR A 34 -8.94 -8.63 -4.66
N GLU A 35 -9.85 -8.57 -3.68
CA GLU A 35 -9.51 -8.40 -2.26
C GLU A 35 -8.60 -9.53 -1.77
N THR A 36 -8.95 -10.78 -2.10
CA THR A 36 -8.17 -11.97 -1.72
C THR A 36 -6.73 -11.89 -2.26
N GLU A 37 -6.55 -11.49 -3.51
CA GLU A 37 -5.22 -11.34 -4.11
C GLU A 37 -4.42 -10.25 -3.41
N LEU A 38 -5.05 -9.13 -3.07
CA LEU A 38 -4.39 -8.00 -2.41
C LEU A 38 -3.97 -8.34 -0.97
N VAL A 39 -4.83 -9.02 -0.22
CA VAL A 39 -4.51 -9.53 1.13
C VAL A 39 -3.35 -10.52 1.07
N ALA A 40 -3.39 -11.49 0.15
CA ALA A 40 -2.30 -12.46 -0.02
C ALA A 40 -0.94 -11.79 -0.32
N ARG A 41 -0.96 -10.66 -1.05
CA ARG A 41 0.24 -9.84 -1.30
C ARG A 41 0.73 -9.13 -0.04
N CYS A 42 -0.17 -8.57 0.78
CA CYS A 42 0.17 -7.98 2.08
C CYS A 42 0.77 -9.02 3.04
N GLU A 43 0.24 -10.25 3.06
CA GLU A 43 0.81 -11.34 3.84
C GLU A 43 2.20 -11.75 3.34
N ALA A 44 2.39 -11.83 2.01
CA ALA A 44 3.71 -12.11 1.43
C ALA A 44 4.75 -11.03 1.77
N LEU A 45 4.33 -9.75 1.80
CA LEU A 45 5.15 -8.66 2.30
C LEU A 45 5.55 -8.87 3.77
N ALA A 46 4.58 -9.23 4.62
CA ALA A 46 4.83 -9.47 6.04
C ALA A 46 5.82 -10.64 6.27
N ARG A 47 5.79 -11.66 5.40
CA ARG A 47 6.78 -12.76 5.45
C ARG A 47 8.16 -12.39 4.92
N GLY A 48 8.30 -11.26 4.22
CA GLY A 48 9.54 -10.85 3.57
C GLY A 48 9.78 -11.52 2.21
N ASP A 49 8.76 -12.17 1.64
CA ASP A 49 8.85 -12.91 0.37
C ASP A 49 8.75 -11.99 -0.86
N ALA A 50 8.41 -10.71 -0.67
CA ALA A 50 8.13 -9.77 -1.74
C ALA A 50 9.31 -8.80 -1.98
N VAL A 51 9.74 -8.72 -3.24
CA VAL A 51 10.75 -7.75 -3.68
C VAL A 51 10.13 -6.36 -3.69
N SER A 52 10.57 -5.51 -2.77
CA SER A 52 10.11 -4.12 -2.62
C SER A 52 11.18 -3.11 -3.00
N ARG A 53 10.76 -1.90 -3.37
CA ARG A 53 11.63 -0.78 -3.72
C ARG A 53 11.49 0.34 -2.69
N SER A 54 12.57 1.03 -2.37
CA SER A 54 12.51 2.24 -1.56
C SER A 54 11.83 3.37 -2.35
N CYS A 55 10.99 4.16 -1.69
CA CYS A 55 10.38 5.35 -2.25
C CYS A 55 11.39 6.49 -2.47
N ALA A 56 12.58 6.43 -1.86
CA ALA A 56 13.67 7.38 -2.08
C ALA A 56 14.12 7.48 -3.54
N ILE A 57 13.83 6.46 -4.38
CA ILE A 57 14.12 6.52 -5.82
C ILE A 57 13.13 7.43 -6.58
N LEU A 58 12.02 7.80 -5.95
CA LEU A 58 10.93 8.58 -6.54
C LEU A 58 10.85 9.98 -5.94
N VAL A 59 11.11 10.12 -4.65
CA VAL A 59 11.07 11.38 -3.90
C VAL A 59 12.22 11.38 -2.90
N ASP A 60 13.10 12.39 -2.96
CA ASP A 60 14.17 12.59 -1.98
C ASP A 60 13.58 12.72 -0.55
N ASP A 61 14.34 12.30 0.48
CA ASP A 61 13.94 12.27 1.90
C ASP A 61 12.89 11.22 2.34
N GLU A 62 12.20 10.52 1.44
CA GLU A 62 11.25 9.43 1.79
C GLU A 62 11.92 8.05 1.94
N MET A 63 13.00 8.00 2.72
CA MET A 63 13.85 6.80 2.86
C MET A 63 13.18 5.61 3.55
N GLU A 64 12.21 5.88 4.43
CA GLU A 64 11.54 4.83 5.19
C GLU A 64 10.40 4.15 4.41
N LEU A 65 9.78 4.88 3.47
CA LEU A 65 8.67 4.34 2.68
C LEU A 65 9.21 3.39 1.62
N ARG A 66 8.46 2.30 1.43
CA ARG A 66 8.71 1.31 0.40
C ARG A 66 7.44 1.06 -0.38
N TYR A 67 7.58 0.57 -1.60
CA TYR A 67 6.46 0.16 -2.41
C TYR A 67 6.71 -1.17 -3.12
N VAL A 68 5.62 -1.89 -3.39
CA VAL A 68 5.62 -3.10 -4.22
C VAL A 68 4.46 -3.03 -5.20
N ARG A 69 4.61 -3.72 -6.34
CA ARG A 69 3.50 -3.90 -7.29
C ARG A 69 2.69 -5.13 -6.93
N ALA A 70 1.37 -4.95 -6.83
CA ALA A 70 0.38 -6.00 -6.64
C ALA A 70 -0.66 -5.89 -7.78
N GLY A 71 -0.44 -6.64 -8.86
CA GLY A 71 -1.28 -6.55 -10.06
C GLY A 71 -1.27 -5.15 -10.68
N GLU A 72 -2.46 -4.55 -10.76
CA GLU A 72 -2.68 -3.18 -11.25
C GLU A 72 -2.52 -2.11 -10.17
N HIS A 73 -2.01 -2.45 -9.00
CA HIS A 73 -1.87 -1.52 -7.88
C HIS A 73 -0.44 -1.50 -7.32
N PHE A 74 -0.13 -0.40 -6.63
CA PHE A 74 1.03 -0.23 -5.79
C PHE A 74 0.60 -0.25 -4.34
N VAL A 75 1.25 -1.09 -3.53
CA VAL A 75 1.11 -1.09 -2.08
C VAL A 75 2.27 -0.29 -1.52
N VAL A 76 1.98 0.82 -0.83
CA VAL A 76 2.95 1.68 -0.16
C VAL A 76 2.96 1.35 1.32
N PHE A 77 4.13 1.09 1.90
CA PHE A 77 4.24 0.57 3.25
C PHE A 77 5.54 1.01 3.94
N LEU A 78 5.53 0.90 5.26
CA LEU A 78 6.69 1.03 6.14
C LEU A 78 7.07 -0.36 6.65
N GLU A 79 8.33 -0.74 6.48
CA GLU A 79 8.85 -1.96 7.08
C GLU A 79 9.37 -1.66 8.50
N ARG A 80 8.92 -2.43 9.49
CA ARG A 80 9.38 -2.37 10.88
C ARG A 80 9.86 -3.75 11.32
N SER A 81 10.61 -3.80 12.40
CA SER A 81 11.23 -5.04 12.89
C SER A 81 10.21 -6.16 13.17
N ALA A 82 9.02 -5.80 13.67
CA ALA A 82 7.96 -6.72 14.08
C ALA A 82 6.74 -6.76 13.13
N GLU A 83 6.54 -5.75 12.30
CA GLU A 83 5.35 -5.64 11.45
C GLU A 83 5.60 -4.85 10.16
N VAL A 84 4.71 -5.02 9.18
CA VAL A 84 4.61 -4.20 7.97
C VAL A 84 3.40 -3.28 8.12
N LEU A 85 3.60 -1.97 8.09
CA LEU A 85 2.51 -1.01 8.16
C LEU A 85 2.18 -0.52 6.75
N VAL A 86 1.03 -0.94 6.21
CA VAL A 86 0.52 -0.50 4.91
C VAL A 86 -0.05 0.91 5.05
N VAL A 87 0.60 1.87 4.41
CA VAL A 87 0.26 3.28 4.47
C VAL A 87 -0.81 3.61 3.45
N ASP A 88 -0.70 3.07 2.23
CA ASP A 88 -1.69 3.33 1.18
C ASP A 88 -1.66 2.29 0.07
N ILE A 89 -2.75 2.21 -0.69
CA ILE A 89 -2.86 1.35 -1.87
C ILE A 89 -3.37 2.18 -3.04
N LEU A 90 -2.60 2.19 -4.12
CA LEU A 90 -2.82 3.08 -5.26
C LEU A 90 -2.97 2.27 -6.53
N HIS A 91 -3.87 2.68 -7.41
CA HIS A 91 -3.87 2.14 -8.76
C HIS A 91 -2.55 2.51 -9.47
N SER A 92 -2.00 1.61 -10.28
CA SER A 92 -0.78 1.82 -11.05
C SER A 92 -0.86 2.93 -12.10
N ARG A 93 -2.07 3.44 -12.35
CA ARG A 93 -2.32 4.59 -13.22
C ARG A 93 -2.22 5.93 -12.47
N SER A 94 -2.14 5.89 -11.15
CA SER A 94 -1.91 7.07 -10.31
C SER A 94 -0.48 7.57 -10.43
N ASP A 95 -0.28 8.87 -10.21
CA ASP A 95 1.04 9.49 -10.09
C ASP A 95 1.68 9.11 -8.74
N LEU A 96 2.41 8.00 -8.75
CA LEU A 96 3.04 7.44 -7.55
C LEU A 96 4.05 8.40 -6.89
N PRO A 97 4.99 9.05 -7.61
CA PRO A 97 5.88 10.04 -7.00
C PRO A 97 5.13 11.19 -6.31
N ARG A 98 4.14 11.78 -6.98
CA ARG A 98 3.34 12.87 -6.39
C ARG A 98 2.61 12.42 -5.13
N HIS A 99 2.09 11.20 -5.14
CA HIS A 99 1.38 10.64 -3.98
C HIS A 99 2.32 10.38 -2.79
N ILE A 100 3.50 9.82 -3.05
CA ILE A 100 4.54 9.60 -2.03
C ILE A 100 4.94 10.93 -1.38
N ALA A 101 5.18 11.98 -2.17
CA ALA A 101 5.51 13.30 -1.65
C ALA A 101 4.39 13.87 -0.72
N ALA A 102 3.12 13.63 -1.07
CA ALA A 102 1.99 14.04 -0.24
C ALA A 102 1.90 13.24 1.07
N LEU A 103 2.20 11.94 1.05
CA LEU A 103 2.29 11.11 2.26
C LEU A 103 3.43 11.58 3.18
N GLY A 104 4.56 11.96 2.60
CA GLY A 104 5.70 12.53 3.31
C GLY A 104 5.39 13.83 4.04
N ALA A 105 4.72 14.76 3.36
CA ALA A 105 4.29 16.04 3.94
C ALA A 105 3.39 15.84 5.18
N LEU A 106 2.46 14.87 5.14
CA LEU A 106 1.58 14.56 6.26
C LEU A 106 2.31 13.97 7.48
N LYS A 107 3.45 13.30 7.28
CA LYS A 107 4.30 12.79 8.37
C LYS A 107 4.98 13.94 9.13
N ASN A 108 5.36 14.99 8.43
CA ASN A 108 6.09 16.13 8.99
C ASN A 108 5.17 17.11 9.75
N ASP A 109 3.89 17.22 9.39
CA ASP A 109 2.92 18.08 10.10
C ASP A 109 2.42 17.50 11.44
N GLY A 110 2.55 16.19 11.65
CA GLY A 110 2.11 15.50 12.88
C GLY A 110 3.11 15.49 14.03
N SER A 111 4.29 16.11 13.87
CA SER A 111 5.39 16.06 14.85
C SER A 111 5.72 17.42 15.51
N ASN A 112 4.79 18.39 15.50
CA ASN A 112 4.97 19.67 16.21
C ASN A 112 4.06 19.80 17.44
#